data_AF-A0A7S1KW50-F1
#
_entry.id   AF-A0A7S1KW50-F1
#
_cell.length_a   1.000
_cell.length_b   1.000
_cell.length_c   1.000
_cell.angle_alpha   90.00
_cell.angle_beta   90.00
_cell.angle_gamma   90.00
#
_symmetry.space_group_name_H-M   'P 1'
#
loop_
_entity.id
_entity.type
_entity.pdbx_description
1 polymer ?
#
loop_
_entity_poly.entity_id
_entity_poly.type
_entity_poly.pdbx_seq_one_letter_code
_entity_poly.pdbx_strand_id
1 'polypeptide(L)'
;FACAQGREWQRAIALLATMSDRDLRPSVISYSTVINACSKSQQWAKGLVLLKEMIRKGLEPNEITYGAAIDACESGKQWEQVLALLEQMRGKGLEPDVLAY
;
A
#
# COMPACT_ATOMS: atom_id res chain seq x y z
N PHE A 1 25.20 -5.43 -0.91
CA PHE A 1 24.20 -6.43 -1.34
C PHE A 1 22.78 -5.83 -1.35
N ALA A 2 22.48 -4.87 -2.24
CA ALA A 2 21.21 -4.12 -2.24
C ALA A 2 20.22 -4.54 -3.36
N CYS A 3 20.34 -5.76 -3.89
CA CYS A 3 19.55 -6.23 -5.04
C CYS A 3 18.36 -7.15 -4.67
N ALA A 4 18.14 -7.42 -3.37
CA ALA A 4 17.04 -8.26 -2.91
C ALA A 4 15.76 -7.44 -2.67
N GLN A 5 15.85 -6.36 -1.88
CA GLN A 5 14.69 -5.52 -1.52
C GLN A 5 14.04 -4.84 -2.73
N GLY A 6 14.83 -4.38 -3.70
CA GLY A 6 14.31 -3.68 -4.89
C GLY A 6 13.49 -4.54 -5.86
N ARG A 7 13.41 -5.87 -5.69
CA ARG A 7 12.65 -6.77 -6.58
C ARG A 7 11.38 -7.35 -5.95
N GLU A 8 11.19 -7.16 -4.65
CA GLU A 8 10.02 -7.74 -3.94
C GLU A 8 8.72 -7.07 -4.38
N TRP A 9 8.70 -5.74 -4.48
CA TRP A 9 7.52 -5.00 -4.97
C TRP A 9 7.18 -5.36 -6.43
N GLN A 10 8.18 -5.56 -7.29
CA GLN A 10 7.96 -5.94 -8.69
C GLN A 10 7.29 -7.32 -8.79
N ARG A 11 7.80 -8.29 -8.04
CA ARG A 11 7.23 -9.63 -7.97
C ARG A 11 5.84 -9.62 -7.35
N ALA A 12 5.63 -8.85 -6.30
CA ALA A 12 4.34 -8.72 -5.64
C ALA A 12 3.28 -8.13 -6.59
N ILE A 13 3.61 -7.07 -7.34
CA ILE A 13 2.70 -6.49 -8.35
C ILE A 13 2.43 -7.50 -9.48
N ALA A 14 3.46 -8.19 -9.97
CA ALA A 14 3.28 -9.21 -11.01
C ALA A 14 2.39 -10.37 -10.54
N LEU A 15 2.51 -10.76 -9.27
CA LEU A 15 1.66 -11.78 -8.66
C LEU A 15 0.21 -11.29 -8.55
N LEU A 16 0.00 -10.04 -8.13
CA LEU A 16 -1.34 -9.44 -8.06
C LEU A 16 -2.01 -9.34 -9.44
N ALA A 17 -1.23 -9.01 -10.46
CA ALA A 17 -1.70 -8.97 -11.85
C ALA A 17 -2.06 -10.36 -12.37
N THR A 18 -1.21 -11.37 -12.13
CA THR A 18 -1.50 -12.76 -12.55
C THR A 18 -2.68 -13.37 -11.79
N MET A 19 -2.93 -12.99 -10.53
CA MET A 19 -4.16 -13.35 -9.83
C MET A 19 -5.38 -12.77 -10.55
N SER A 20 -5.34 -11.48 -10.90
CA SER A 20 -6.44 -10.82 -11.61
C SER A 20 -6.69 -11.41 -13.00
N ASP A 21 -5.64 -11.82 -13.71
CA ASP A 21 -5.70 -12.46 -15.04
C ASP A 21 -6.31 -13.88 -15.00
N ARG A 22 -6.10 -14.60 -13.90
CA ARG A 22 -6.61 -15.97 -13.69
C ARG A 22 -8.01 -16.04 -13.07
N ASP A 23 -8.77 -14.95 -13.10
CA ASP A 23 -10.06 -14.81 -12.38
C ASP A 23 -9.95 -15.05 -10.85
N LEU A 24 -8.74 -15.04 -10.29
CA LEU A 24 -8.52 -15.12 -8.85
C LEU A 24 -8.68 -13.73 -8.26
N ARG A 25 -9.79 -13.50 -7.56
CA ARG A 25 -10.06 -12.22 -6.91
C ARG A 25 -9.01 -11.95 -5.83
N PRO A 26 -8.11 -10.95 -6.02
CA PRO A 26 -7.13 -10.62 -5.00
C PRO A 26 -7.84 -10.08 -3.78
N SER A 27 -7.49 -10.58 -2.60
CA SER A 27 -8.12 -10.19 -1.35
C SER A 27 -7.45 -8.95 -0.74
N VAL A 28 -8.04 -8.44 0.36
CA VAL A 28 -7.45 -7.39 1.19
C VAL A 28 -6.00 -7.72 1.56
N ILE A 29 -5.72 -8.99 1.88
CA ILE A 29 -4.38 -9.47 2.26
C ILE A 29 -3.41 -9.37 1.08
N SER A 30 -3.84 -9.73 -0.13
CA SER A 30 -3.02 -9.62 -1.34
C SER A 30 -2.61 -8.18 -1.61
N TYR A 31 -3.56 -7.24 -1.57
CA TYR A 31 -3.27 -5.81 -1.75
C TYR A 31 -2.38 -5.25 -0.64
N SER A 32 -2.71 -5.53 0.62
CA SER A 32 -1.92 -5.11 1.79
C SER A 32 -0.45 -5.55 1.68
N THR A 33 -0.22 -6.81 1.28
CA THR A 33 1.12 -7.36 1.10
C THR A 33 1.91 -6.62 0.02
N VAL A 34 1.27 -6.33 -1.12
CA VAL A 34 1.92 -5.64 -2.25
C VAL A 34 2.21 -4.18 -1.90
N ILE A 35 1.28 -3.50 -1.23
CA ILE A 35 1.45 -2.11 -0.78
C ILE A 35 2.59 -2.01 0.24
N ASN A 36 2.66 -2.93 1.20
CA ASN A 36 3.77 -3.01 2.15
C ASN A 36 5.13 -3.23 1.45
N ALA A 37 5.19 -4.13 0.45
CA ALA A 37 6.40 -4.32 -0.34
C ALA A 37 6.80 -3.05 -1.12
N CYS A 38 5.81 -2.31 -1.66
CA CYS A 38 6.05 -1.02 -2.33
C CYS A 38 6.59 0.02 -1.34
N SER A 39 6.06 0.06 -0.11
CA SER A 39 6.51 0.98 0.95
C SER A 39 7.98 0.76 1.30
N LYS A 40 8.37 -0.49 1.58
CA LYS A 40 9.77 -0.87 1.86
C LYS A 40 10.74 -0.56 0.72
N SER A 41 10.22 -0.38 -0.49
CA SER A 41 10.99 -0.10 -1.70
C SER A 41 10.91 1.37 -2.14
N GLN A 42 10.37 2.25 -1.29
CA GLN A 42 10.15 3.67 -1.56
C GLN A 42 9.30 3.94 -2.82
N GLN A 43 8.47 2.97 -3.23
CA GLN A 43 7.58 3.07 -4.39
C GLN A 43 6.21 3.63 -3.98
N TRP A 44 6.20 4.81 -3.34
CA TRP A 44 4.99 5.45 -2.80
C TRP A 44 3.89 5.63 -3.85
N ALA A 45 4.25 6.05 -5.07
CA ALA A 45 3.29 6.27 -6.14
C ALA A 45 2.54 4.99 -6.51
N LYS A 46 3.23 3.84 -6.52
CA LYS A 46 2.61 2.53 -6.81
C LYS A 46 1.75 2.05 -5.64
N GLY A 47 2.22 2.25 -4.41
CA GLY A 47 1.44 1.94 -3.21
C GLY A 47 0.10 2.68 -3.18
N LEU A 48 0.11 3.98 -3.49
CA LEU A 48 -1.11 4.80 -3.58
C LEU A 48 -2.07 4.35 -4.68
N VAL A 49 -1.54 4.02 -5.87
CA VAL A 49 -2.37 3.52 -6.98
C VAL A 49 -3.07 2.23 -6.58
N LEU A 50 -2.36 1.30 -5.94
CA LEU A 50 -2.92 0.03 -5.47
C LEU A 50 -3.96 0.24 -4.36
N LEU A 51 -3.73 1.17 -3.43
CA LEU A 51 -4.70 1.53 -2.39
C LEU A 51 -6.00 2.06 -3.02
N LYS A 52 -5.90 2.95 -3.99
CA LYS A 52 -7.06 3.49 -4.72
C LYS A 52 -7.78 2.39 -5.51
N GLU A 53 -7.04 1.49 -6.14
CA GLU A 53 -7.61 0.35 -6.87
C GLU A 53 -8.38 -0.59 -5.93
N MET A 54 -7.82 -0.87 -4.76
CA MET A 54 -8.44 -1.67 -3.71
C MET A 54 -9.79 -1.07 -3.29
N ILE A 55 -9.82 0.23 -3.00
CA ILE A 55 -11.05 0.96 -2.65
C ILE A 55 -12.06 0.91 -3.81
N ARG A 56 -11.61 1.12 -5.06
CA ARG A 56 -12.47 1.07 -6.25
C ARG A 56 -13.07 -0.32 -6.48
N LYS A 57 -12.36 -1.38 -6.08
CA LYS A 57 -12.84 -2.77 -6.11
C LYS A 57 -13.77 -3.11 -4.95
N GLY A 58 -14.11 -2.15 -4.08
CA GLY A 58 -14.96 -2.36 -2.92
C GLY A 58 -14.26 -3.09 -1.77
N LEU A 59 -12.93 -3.20 -1.81
CA LEU A 59 -12.14 -3.77 -0.73
C LEU A 59 -11.80 -2.67 0.27
N GLU A 60 -12.02 -2.92 1.55
CA GLU A 60 -11.72 -1.94 2.60
C GLU A 60 -10.26 -2.05 3.03
N PRO A 61 -9.45 -0.99 2.83
CA PRO A 61 -8.10 -0.95 3.36
C PRO A 61 -8.13 -0.94 4.88
N ASN A 62 -7.27 -1.75 5.49
CA ASN A 62 -7.07 -1.83 6.93
C ASN A 62 -5.96 -0.85 7.39
N GLU A 63 -5.78 -0.75 8.71
CA GLU A 63 -4.75 0.09 9.34
C GLU A 63 -3.36 -0.18 8.78
N ILE A 64 -3.01 -1.45 8.61
CA ILE A 64 -1.72 -1.86 8.04
C ILE A 64 -1.51 -1.29 6.63
N THR A 65 -2.56 -1.29 5.80
CA THR A 65 -2.46 -0.81 4.42
C THR A 65 -2.33 0.71 4.36
N TYR A 66 -3.06 1.44 5.21
CA TYR A 66 -2.91 2.89 5.34
C TYR A 66 -1.53 3.27 5.92
N GLY A 67 -1.10 2.62 6.99
CA GLY A 67 0.22 2.84 7.60
C GLY A 67 1.35 2.63 6.60
N ALA A 68 1.33 1.51 5.87
CA ALA A 68 2.32 1.25 4.82
C ALA A 68 2.32 2.32 3.72
N ALA A 69 1.15 2.83 3.30
CA ALA A 69 1.06 3.89 2.30
C ALA A 69 1.56 5.24 2.85
N ILE A 70 1.29 5.54 4.12
CA ILE A 70 1.79 6.74 4.82
C ILE A 70 3.31 6.69 4.93
N ASP A 71 3.89 5.61 5.45
CA ASP A 71 5.34 5.43 5.57
C ASP A 71 6.06 5.59 4.23
N ALA A 72 5.46 5.04 3.16
CA ALA A 72 5.98 5.17 1.80
C ALA A 72 5.99 6.64 1.36
N CYS A 73 4.89 7.36 1.58
CA CYS A 73 4.75 8.76 1.22
C CYS A 73 5.67 9.66 2.04
N GLU A 74 5.84 9.37 3.34
CA GLU A 74 6.78 10.06 4.22
C GLU A 74 8.22 9.90 3.73
N SER A 75 8.62 8.65 3.43
CA SER A 75 9.93 8.36 2.82
C SER A 75 10.12 9.05 1.46
N GLY A 76 9.04 9.20 0.69
CA GLY A 76 8.99 9.91 -0.58
C GLY A 76 8.87 11.43 -0.47
N LYS A 77 8.87 11.99 0.75
CA LYS A 77 8.64 13.41 1.06
C LYS A 77 7.33 13.98 0.49
N GLN A 78 6.33 13.12 0.31
CA GLN A 78 5.01 13.47 -0.20
C GLN A 78 4.04 13.77 0.96
N TRP A 79 4.34 14.82 1.72
CA TRP A 79 3.57 15.19 2.92
C TRP A 79 2.10 15.48 2.62
N GLU A 80 1.78 16.03 1.44
CA GLU A 80 0.40 16.28 1.01
C GLU A 80 -0.41 14.98 0.93
N GLN A 81 0.20 13.91 0.43
CA GLN A 81 -0.42 12.60 0.35
C GLN A 81 -0.54 11.94 1.73
N VAL A 82 0.46 12.14 2.60
CA VAL A 82 0.40 11.68 4.00
C VAL A 82 -0.80 12.27 4.72
N LEU A 83 -0.99 13.59 4.65
CA LEU A 83 -2.12 14.27 5.27
C LEU A 83 -3.46 13.76 4.73
N ALA A 84 -3.59 13.66 3.40
CA ALA A 84 -4.82 13.15 2.79
C ALA A 84 -5.15 11.71 3.23
N LEU A 85 -4.14 10.85 3.36
CA LEU A 85 -4.31 9.49 3.85
C LEU A 85 -4.70 9.46 5.33
N LEU A 86 -4.07 10.28 6.17
CA LEU A 86 -4.41 10.40 7.60
C LEU A 86 -5.84 10.89 7.82
N GLU A 87 -6.29 11.89 7.05
CA GLU A 87 -7.68 12.35 7.10
C GLU A 87 -8.66 11.25 6.68
N GLN A 88 -8.34 10.52 5.61
CA GLN A 88 -9.16 9.41 5.15
C GLN A 88 -9.23 8.28 6.19
N MET A 89 -8.11 7.98 6.84
CA MET A 89 -8.00 6.96 7.88
C MET A 89 -8.80 7.36 9.13
N ARG A 90 -8.70 8.62 9.56
CA ARG A 90 -9.50 9.19 10.65
C ARG A 90 -10.99 9.21 10.36
N GLY A 91 -11.38 9.54 9.12
CA GLY A 91 -12.77 9.50 8.68
C GLY A 91 -13.38 8.09 8.72
N LYS A 92 -12.53 7.06 8.64
CA LYS A 92 -12.93 5.65 8.81
C LYS A 92 -12.85 5.14 10.25
N GLY A 93 -12.43 5.98 11.20
CA GLY A 93 -12.26 5.60 12.60
C GLY A 93 -11.06 4.66 12.84
N LEU A 94 -10.10 4.63 11.91
CA LEU A 94 -8.88 3.84 12.03
C LEU A 94 -7.78 4.73 12.65
N GLU A 95 -7.04 4.22 13.63
CA GLU A 95 -5.92 4.95 14.24
C GLU A 95 -4.60 4.54 13.58
N PRO A 96 -3.74 5.50 13.17
CA PRO A 96 -2.42 5.15 12.64
C PRO A 96 -1.65 4.41 13.74
N ASP A 97 -1.31 3.14 13.48
CA ASP A 97 -0.49 2.36 14.40
C ASP A 97 0.83 3.10 14.63
N VAL A 98 1.11 3.39 15.89
CA VAL A 98 2.16 4.27 16.37
C VAL A 98 3.53 3.58 16.18
N LEU A 99 3.99 3.51 14.94
CA LEU A 99 5.36 3.08 14.57
C LEU A 99 6.11 4.12 13.76
N ALA A 100 5.60 5.36 13.70
CA ALA A 100 6.30 6.52 13.14
C ALA A 100 6.65 7.50 14.27
N TYR A 101 7.77 7.27 14.96
CA TYR A 101 8.46 8.27 15.79
C TYR A 101 9.97 8.13 15.62
#